data_AF-U1P5X8-F1
#
_entry.id   AF-U1P5X8-F1
#
_cell.length_a   1.000
_cell.length_b   1.000
_cell.length_c   1.000
_cell.angle_alpha   90.00
_cell.angle_beta   90.00
_cell.angle_gamma   90.00
#
_symmetry.space_group_name_H-M   'P 1'
#
loop_
_entity.id
_entity.type
_entity.pdbx_description
1 polymer ?
#
loop_
_entity_poly.entity_id
_entity_poly.type
_entity_poly.pdbx_seq_one_letter_code
_entity_poly.pdbx_strand_id
1 'polypeptide(L)'
;MPAAVENPTTSVSRMSPYLSAGAIGVRELWADASDTYDAVNGSERRNVDKYRYELSWREHMYHLLYYLPDLDRTNYKSIPNEIEWRTGPEAKADFEAWTAGETGYPFVDAGMRQLEREGYIHNRPRQLVASLLTKHLLIDWRLGADYFRRKLVDHDPASNYGSWQWIASTGTDSVDVRIFDPVSQMGKYDDGGDYVTKYVPELDGVSPRKIIDWPTLSHGEREELAPDYAHPIVDRNHGWDRAERVFEEALGKR
;
A
#
# COMPACT_ATOMS: atom_id res chain seq x y z
N MET A 1 -9.60 -8.15 7.87
CA MET A 1 -8.63 -8.99 7.13
C MET A 1 -8.37 -10.39 7.75
N PRO A 2 -9.27 -10.99 8.56
CA PRO A 2 -8.92 -12.20 9.33
C PRO A 2 -8.45 -13.37 8.46
N ALA A 3 -9.08 -13.60 7.31
CA ALA A 3 -8.67 -14.67 6.41
C ALA A 3 -7.24 -14.48 5.85
N ALA A 4 -6.77 -13.25 5.65
CA ALA A 4 -5.38 -12.96 5.22
C ALA A 4 -4.36 -13.24 6.34
N VAL A 5 -4.80 -13.30 7.59
CA VAL A 5 -4.00 -13.61 8.78
C VAL A 5 -3.99 -15.12 9.06
N GLU A 6 -5.17 -15.73 9.10
CA GLU A 6 -5.39 -17.11 9.52
C GLU A 6 -5.10 -18.10 8.39
N ASN A 7 -5.52 -17.78 7.16
CA ASN A 7 -5.38 -18.63 5.98
C ASN A 7 -4.95 -17.79 4.77
N PRO A 8 -3.72 -17.24 4.78
CA PRO A 8 -3.30 -16.27 3.78
C PRO A 8 -3.38 -16.78 2.34
N THR A 9 -3.22 -18.09 2.12
CA THR A 9 -3.28 -18.74 0.80
C THR A 9 -4.70 -19.04 0.31
N THR A 10 -5.70 -19.07 1.20
CA THR A 10 -7.11 -19.23 0.79
C THR A 10 -7.78 -17.89 0.49
N SER A 11 -7.15 -16.79 0.90
CA SER A 11 -7.66 -15.42 0.72
C SER A 11 -7.06 -14.73 -0.51
N VAL A 12 -5.78 -15.00 -0.78
CA VAL A 12 -5.04 -14.57 -1.97
C VAL A 12 -4.11 -15.69 -2.41
N SER A 13 -3.76 -15.74 -3.69
CA SER A 13 -3.00 -16.88 -4.25
C SER A 13 -1.56 -16.99 -3.73
N ARG A 14 -0.95 -15.89 -3.27
CA ARG A 14 0.49 -15.78 -2.98
C ARG A 14 1.39 -16.24 -4.15
N MET A 15 0.90 -16.15 -5.39
CA MET A 15 1.65 -16.55 -6.60
C MET A 15 2.62 -15.47 -7.10
N SER A 16 2.60 -14.26 -6.53
CA SER A 16 3.43 -13.14 -6.98
C SER A 16 4.94 -13.42 -6.99
N PRO A 17 5.55 -14.12 -6.00
CA PRO A 17 6.99 -14.41 -6.04
C PRO A 17 7.35 -15.39 -7.17
N TYR A 18 6.50 -16.39 -7.40
CA TYR A 18 6.71 -17.39 -8.46
C TYR A 18 6.55 -16.77 -9.86
N LEU A 19 5.58 -15.87 -10.02
CA LEU A 19 5.40 -15.11 -11.26
C LEU A 19 6.57 -14.16 -11.53
N SER A 20 7.07 -13.45 -10.51
CA SER A 20 8.23 -12.56 -10.65
C SER A 20 9.50 -13.33 -11.01
N ALA A 21 9.74 -14.47 -10.33
CA ALA A 21 10.89 -15.33 -10.60
C ALA A 21 10.80 -16.12 -11.93
N GLY A 22 9.64 -16.11 -12.60
CA GLY A 22 9.39 -16.93 -13.78
C GLY A 22 9.31 -18.44 -13.50
N ALA A 23 9.08 -18.83 -12.24
CA ALA A 23 8.91 -20.22 -11.83
C ALA A 23 7.60 -20.83 -12.36
N ILE A 24 6.61 -19.98 -12.67
CA ILE A 24 5.39 -20.33 -13.37
C ILE A 24 5.01 -19.22 -14.36
N GLY A 25 4.53 -19.62 -15.54
CA GLY A 25 4.14 -18.66 -16.58
C GLY A 25 2.76 -18.06 -16.34
N VAL A 26 2.58 -16.78 -16.64
CA VAL A 26 1.26 -16.11 -16.54
C VAL A 26 0.21 -16.76 -17.46
N ARG A 27 0.62 -17.28 -18.62
CA ARG A 27 -0.28 -17.98 -19.56
C ARG A 27 -0.80 -19.30 -19.02
N GLU A 28 0.02 -19.99 -18.22
CA GLU A 28 -0.37 -21.23 -17.56
C GLU A 28 -1.43 -20.95 -16.47
N LEU A 29 -1.18 -19.96 -15.61
CA LEU A 29 -2.16 -19.52 -14.62
C LEU A 29 -3.44 -18.99 -15.27
N TRP A 30 -3.34 -18.28 -16.40
CA TRP A 30 -4.51 -17.78 -17.11
C TRP A 30 -5.34 -18.92 -17.72
N ALA A 31 -4.71 -19.94 -18.30
CA ALA A 31 -5.38 -21.10 -18.85
C ALA A 31 -6.12 -21.88 -17.76
N ASP A 32 -5.43 -22.22 -16.66
CA ASP A 32 -6.01 -22.92 -15.51
C ASP A 32 -7.19 -22.14 -14.88
N ALA A 33 -7.03 -20.82 -14.72
CA ALA A 33 -8.10 -19.97 -14.24
C ALA A 33 -9.28 -19.88 -15.23
N SER A 34 -9.03 -19.96 -16.54
CA SER A 34 -10.10 -19.93 -17.55
C SER A 34 -10.88 -21.25 -17.58
N ASP A 35 -10.18 -22.39 -17.53
CA ASP A 35 -10.80 -23.71 -17.43
C ASP A 35 -11.66 -23.81 -16.16
N THR A 36 -11.13 -23.34 -15.03
CA THR A 36 -11.88 -23.28 -13.77
C THR A 36 -13.10 -22.35 -13.88
N TYR A 37 -12.95 -21.17 -14.50
CA TYR A 37 -14.04 -20.20 -14.68
C TYR A 37 -15.23 -20.75 -15.47
N ASP A 38 -14.96 -21.61 -16.46
CA ASP A 38 -15.99 -22.27 -17.27
C ASP A 38 -16.63 -23.46 -16.56
N ALA A 39 -15.93 -24.09 -15.61
CA ALA A 39 -16.41 -25.23 -14.83
C ALA A 39 -17.28 -24.84 -13.61
N VAL A 40 -17.11 -23.62 -13.07
CA VAL A 40 -17.80 -23.17 -11.84
C VAL A 40 -18.88 -22.12 -12.12
N ASN A 41 -19.78 -21.90 -11.16
CA ASN A 41 -20.85 -20.91 -11.26
C ASN A 41 -20.99 -20.08 -9.97
N GLY A 42 -21.96 -19.17 -9.92
CA GLY A 42 -22.26 -18.40 -8.71
C GLY A 42 -21.08 -17.57 -8.17
N SER A 43 -20.82 -17.69 -6.86
CA SER A 43 -19.75 -16.96 -6.17
C SER A 43 -18.35 -17.42 -6.56
N GLU A 44 -18.16 -18.70 -6.81
CA GLU A 44 -16.86 -19.26 -7.20
C GLU A 44 -16.42 -18.67 -8.54
N ARG A 45 -17.34 -18.60 -9.51
CA ARG A 45 -17.06 -17.99 -10.81
C ARG A 45 -16.64 -16.53 -10.69
N ARG A 46 -17.26 -15.76 -9.80
CA ARG A 46 -16.87 -14.36 -9.53
C ARG A 46 -15.48 -14.27 -8.90
N ASN A 47 -15.10 -15.20 -8.02
CA ASN A 47 -13.78 -15.22 -7.42
C ASN A 47 -12.69 -15.53 -8.46
N VAL A 48 -12.94 -16.50 -9.35
CA VAL A 48 -12.02 -16.83 -10.45
C VAL A 48 -11.90 -15.67 -11.44
N ASP A 49 -13.01 -15.01 -11.77
CA ASP A 49 -13.00 -13.80 -12.61
C ASP A 49 -12.15 -12.69 -11.99
N LYS A 50 -12.30 -12.49 -10.68
CA LYS A 50 -11.48 -11.52 -9.95
C LYS A 50 -10.00 -11.90 -10.00
N TYR A 51 -9.67 -13.18 -9.83
CA TYR A 51 -8.28 -13.65 -9.96
C TYR A 51 -7.70 -13.37 -11.37
N ARG A 52 -8.46 -13.66 -12.43
CA ARG A 52 -8.09 -13.33 -13.81
C ARG A 52 -7.88 -11.83 -14.00
N TYR A 53 -8.77 -11.00 -13.43
CA TYR A 53 -8.61 -9.55 -13.43
C TYR A 53 -7.30 -9.10 -12.76
N GLU A 54 -6.90 -9.69 -11.64
CA GLU A 54 -5.60 -9.40 -11.01
C GLU A 54 -4.41 -9.86 -11.88
N LEU A 55 -4.51 -10.97 -12.63
CA LEU A 55 -3.48 -11.34 -13.62
C LEU A 55 -3.38 -10.29 -14.74
N SER A 56 -4.50 -9.72 -15.17
CA SER A 56 -4.51 -8.66 -16.19
C SER A 56 -3.84 -7.37 -15.70
N TRP A 57 -3.88 -7.08 -14.39
CA TRP A 57 -3.16 -5.94 -13.81
C TRP A 57 -1.65 -6.07 -13.98
N ARG A 58 -1.08 -7.27 -13.80
CA ARG A 58 0.34 -7.53 -14.09
C ARG A 58 0.65 -7.18 -15.54
N GLU A 59 -0.15 -7.69 -16.48
CA GLU A 59 0.07 -7.41 -17.91
C GLU A 59 -0.08 -5.92 -18.25
N HIS A 60 -1.03 -5.21 -17.61
CA HIS A 60 -1.16 -3.76 -17.75
C HIS A 60 0.12 -3.02 -17.31
N MET A 61 0.73 -3.43 -16.20
CA MET A 61 1.98 -2.83 -15.73
C MET A 61 3.15 -3.11 -16.67
N TYR A 62 3.23 -4.32 -17.24
CA TYR A 62 4.23 -4.64 -18.27
C TYR A 62 3.99 -3.86 -19.56
N HIS A 63 2.75 -3.66 -19.96
CA HIS A 63 2.39 -2.81 -21.09
C HIS A 63 2.82 -1.37 -20.84
N LEU A 64 2.59 -0.84 -19.63
CA LEU A 64 3.04 0.48 -19.24
C LEU A 64 4.58 0.60 -19.31
N LEU A 65 5.31 -0.36 -18.74
CA LEU A 65 6.78 -0.38 -18.79
C LEU A 65 7.32 -0.46 -20.22
N TYR A 66 6.66 -1.19 -21.12
CA TYR A 66 7.05 -1.27 -22.52
C TYR A 66 7.01 0.10 -23.23
N TYR A 67 5.98 0.91 -22.97
CA TYR A 67 5.84 2.24 -23.56
C TYR A 67 6.58 3.34 -22.81
N LEU A 68 6.91 3.12 -21.54
CA LEU A 68 7.69 4.02 -20.70
C LEU A 68 8.88 3.27 -20.08
N PRO A 69 10.00 3.08 -20.81
CA PRO A 69 11.15 2.34 -20.32
C PRO A 69 11.78 2.91 -19.04
N ASP A 70 11.63 4.23 -18.82
CA ASP A 70 12.11 4.94 -17.63
C ASP A 70 11.03 5.05 -16.53
N LEU A 71 10.13 4.05 -16.43
CA LEU A 71 9.03 3.99 -15.44
C LEU A 71 9.54 4.07 -13.98
N ASP A 72 10.79 3.69 -13.72
CA ASP A 72 11.45 3.77 -12.42
C ASP A 72 11.87 5.20 -12.04
N ARG A 73 11.93 6.12 -13.01
CA ARG A 73 12.49 7.47 -12.85
C ARG A 73 11.49 8.57 -13.17
N THR A 74 10.64 8.37 -14.16
CA THR A 74 9.79 9.43 -14.74
C THR A 74 8.33 9.18 -14.42
N ASN A 75 7.60 10.26 -14.14
CA ASN A 75 6.15 10.19 -13.96
C ASN A 75 5.49 9.91 -15.32
N TYR A 76 4.52 8.98 -15.36
CA TYR A 76 3.73 8.72 -16.56
C TYR A 76 2.82 9.92 -16.91
N LYS A 77 2.18 10.52 -15.90
CA LYS A 77 1.41 11.76 -16.08
C LYS A 77 2.37 12.94 -16.24
N SER A 78 2.12 13.74 -17.27
CA SER A 78 2.68 15.09 -17.36
C SER A 78 1.96 15.98 -16.33
N ILE A 79 2.70 16.48 -15.35
CA ILE A 79 2.19 17.35 -14.30
C ILE A 79 2.74 18.76 -14.59
N PRO A 80 1.89 19.81 -14.65
CA PRO A 80 2.32 21.15 -15.07
C PRO A 80 3.45 21.76 -14.26
N ASN A 81 3.43 21.56 -12.94
CA ASN A 81 4.44 22.04 -12.01
C ASN A 81 5.10 20.88 -11.26
N GLU A 82 6.28 21.10 -10.69
CA GLU A 82 6.94 20.08 -9.88
C GLU A 82 6.13 19.78 -8.61
N ILE A 83 6.11 18.49 -8.22
CA ILE A 83 5.57 18.11 -6.92
C ILE A 83 6.66 18.41 -5.88
N GLU A 84 6.37 19.36 -4.99
CA GLU A 84 7.26 19.77 -3.88
C GLU A 84 7.33 18.70 -2.80
N TRP A 85 8.06 17.61 -3.07
CA TRP A 85 8.34 16.56 -2.09
C TRP A 85 9.16 17.12 -0.92
N ARG A 86 8.81 16.73 0.31
CA ARG A 86 9.55 17.11 1.52
C ARG A 86 10.96 16.50 1.47
N THR A 87 11.94 17.33 1.82
CA THR A 87 13.34 16.93 1.95
C THR A 87 13.91 17.41 3.28
N GLY A 88 15.16 17.06 3.57
CA GLY A 88 15.86 17.48 4.79
C GLY A 88 15.72 16.49 5.97
N PRO A 89 16.23 16.87 7.16
CA PRO A 89 16.35 15.96 8.30
C PRO A 89 15.02 15.40 8.79
N GLU A 90 13.96 16.22 8.81
CA GLU A 90 12.62 15.77 9.24
C GLU A 90 12.02 14.75 8.27
N ALA A 91 12.11 15.00 6.95
CA ALA A 91 11.64 14.05 5.95
C ALA A 91 12.41 12.72 6.00
N LYS A 92 13.71 12.78 6.33
CA LYS A 92 14.53 11.60 6.55
C LYS A 92 14.10 10.81 7.78
N ALA A 93 13.85 11.49 8.90
CA ALA A 93 13.35 10.84 10.12
C ALA A 93 11.96 10.21 9.91
N ASP A 94 11.06 10.90 9.22
CA ASP A 94 9.75 10.36 8.84
C ASP A 94 9.88 9.12 7.94
N PHE A 95 10.84 9.12 7.00
CA PHE A 95 11.13 7.96 6.16
C PHE A 95 11.67 6.79 6.97
N GLU A 96 12.57 7.04 7.92
CA GLU A 96 13.13 6.00 8.81
C GLU A 96 12.02 5.36 9.65
N ALA A 97 11.15 6.17 10.28
CA ALA A 97 9.98 5.69 11.01
C ALA A 97 9.02 4.89 10.12
N TRP A 98 8.80 5.34 8.88
CA TRP A 98 8.02 4.59 7.89
C TRP A 98 8.65 3.24 7.56
N THR A 99 9.96 3.18 7.32
CA THR A 99 10.64 1.90 7.05
C THR A 99 10.65 0.94 8.25
N ALA A 100 10.63 1.46 9.48
CA ALA A 100 10.58 0.68 10.71
C ALA A 100 9.16 0.20 11.07
N GLY A 101 8.12 0.81 10.49
CA GLY A 101 6.73 0.58 10.93
C GLY A 101 6.48 1.16 12.32
N GLU A 102 6.95 2.38 12.54
CA GLU A 102 6.81 3.16 13.78
C GLU A 102 6.16 4.53 13.49
N THR A 103 5.23 4.57 12.55
CA THR A 103 4.58 5.82 12.12
C THR A 103 3.45 6.27 13.05
N GLY A 104 2.95 5.38 13.91
CA GLY A 104 1.75 5.60 14.70
C GLY A 104 0.46 5.51 13.88
N TYR A 105 0.53 4.89 12.70
CA TYR A 105 -0.64 4.54 11.87
C TYR A 105 -0.74 3.01 11.82
N PRO A 106 -1.61 2.37 12.63
CA PRO A 106 -1.51 0.92 12.89
C PRO A 106 -1.53 0.03 11.66
N PHE A 107 -2.37 0.33 10.67
CA PHE A 107 -2.45 -0.48 9.46
C PHE A 107 -1.25 -0.29 8.51
N VAL A 108 -0.59 0.89 8.55
CA VAL A 108 0.67 1.14 7.85
C VAL A 108 1.79 0.39 8.55
N ASP A 109 1.88 0.53 9.87
CA ASP A 109 2.93 -0.11 10.68
C ASP A 109 2.86 -1.63 10.58
N ALA A 110 1.66 -2.21 10.66
CA ALA A 110 1.44 -3.62 10.42
C ALA A 110 1.87 -4.05 9.00
N GLY A 111 1.63 -3.21 7.99
CA GLY A 111 2.12 -3.43 6.62
C GLY A 111 3.64 -3.47 6.52
N MET A 112 4.32 -2.47 7.07
CA MET A 112 5.77 -2.33 7.02
C MET A 112 6.47 -3.44 7.83
N ARG A 113 5.91 -3.81 8.98
CA ARG A 113 6.40 -4.92 9.80
C ARG A 113 6.13 -6.29 9.15
N GLN A 114 5.02 -6.45 8.42
CA GLN A 114 4.80 -7.65 7.58
C GLN A 114 5.89 -7.74 6.50
N LEU A 115 6.16 -6.64 5.80
CA LEU A 115 7.20 -6.58 4.77
C LEU A 115 8.57 -6.97 5.33
N GLU A 116 8.95 -6.43 6.48
CA GLU A 116 10.24 -6.76 7.11
C GLU A 116 10.33 -8.24 7.50
N ARG A 117 9.26 -8.78 8.10
CA ARG A 117 9.25 -10.15 8.62
C ARG A 117 9.14 -11.21 7.54
N GLU A 118 8.35 -10.97 6.50
CA GLU A 118 7.98 -11.98 5.50
C GLU A 118 8.60 -11.72 4.12
N GLY A 119 9.18 -10.54 3.87
CA GLY A 119 9.54 -10.09 2.53
C GLY A 119 8.32 -9.95 1.61
N TYR A 120 7.11 -9.91 2.19
CA TYR A 120 5.84 -9.84 1.50
C TYR A 120 4.92 -8.94 2.31
N ILE A 121 4.04 -8.22 1.64
CA ILE A 121 2.98 -7.44 2.27
C ILE A 121 1.67 -7.66 1.51
N HIS A 122 0.53 -7.74 2.17
CA HIS A 122 -0.75 -7.88 1.47
C HIS A 122 -1.04 -6.63 0.60
N ASN A 123 -1.69 -6.77 -0.56
CA ASN A 123 -1.88 -5.64 -1.49
C ASN A 123 -2.62 -4.44 -0.86
N ARG A 124 -3.58 -4.70 0.03
CA ARG A 124 -4.31 -3.62 0.71
C ARG A 124 -3.42 -2.74 1.59
N PRO A 125 -2.65 -3.26 2.56
CA PRO A 125 -1.68 -2.44 3.29
C PRO A 125 -0.58 -1.88 2.38
N ARG A 126 -0.16 -2.56 1.27
CA ARG A 126 0.75 -1.96 0.26
C ARG A 126 0.23 -0.62 -0.28
N GLN A 127 -1.08 -0.52 -0.53
CA GLN A 127 -1.68 0.73 -1.00
C GLN A 127 -1.57 1.85 0.06
N LEU A 128 -1.80 1.51 1.33
CA LEU A 128 -1.81 2.49 2.41
C LEU A 128 -0.41 2.92 2.83
N VAL A 129 0.57 2.02 2.87
CA VAL A 129 1.95 2.39 3.19
C VAL A 129 2.51 3.35 2.13
N ALA A 130 2.22 3.10 0.84
CA ALA A 130 2.61 4.00 -0.25
C ALA A 130 1.84 5.32 -0.22
N SER A 131 0.55 5.30 0.11
CA SER A 131 -0.25 6.52 0.25
C SER A 131 0.16 7.37 1.45
N LEU A 132 0.50 6.76 2.58
CA LEU A 132 1.00 7.52 3.74
C LEU A 132 2.31 8.22 3.36
N LEU A 133 3.25 7.48 2.76
CA LEU A 133 4.55 8.00 2.33
C LEU A 133 4.38 9.19 1.36
N THR A 134 3.63 8.98 0.28
CA THR A 134 3.54 9.96 -0.82
C THR A 134 2.55 11.08 -0.57
N LYS A 135 1.56 10.90 0.32
CA LYS A 135 0.55 11.93 0.60
C LYS A 135 0.79 12.57 1.95
N HIS A 136 0.60 11.82 3.05
CA HIS A 136 0.66 12.40 4.39
C HIS A 136 2.08 12.87 4.74
N LEU A 137 3.11 12.09 4.39
CA LEU A 137 4.51 12.45 4.63
C LEU A 137 5.11 13.30 3.51
N LEU A 138 4.47 13.37 2.33
CA LEU A 138 4.97 14.03 1.11
C LEU A 138 6.42 13.63 0.76
N ILE A 139 6.77 12.37 0.90
CA ILE A 139 8.08 11.83 0.52
C ILE A 139 7.98 11.22 -0.88
N ASP A 140 9.01 11.44 -1.70
CA ASP A 140 9.04 10.97 -3.09
C ASP A 140 8.84 9.44 -3.17
N TRP A 141 7.88 9.04 -4.02
CA TRP A 141 7.52 7.66 -4.28
C TRP A 141 8.70 6.78 -4.69
N ARG A 142 9.72 7.37 -5.34
CA ARG A 142 10.94 6.66 -5.77
C ARG A 142 11.71 6.06 -4.59
N LEU A 143 11.73 6.74 -3.44
CA LEU A 143 12.39 6.23 -2.23
C LEU A 143 11.66 5.01 -1.67
N GLY A 144 10.33 5.05 -1.65
CA GLY A 144 9.49 3.92 -1.26
C GLY A 144 9.62 2.74 -2.23
N ALA A 145 9.60 3.01 -3.54
CA ALA A 145 9.76 1.99 -4.58
C ALA A 145 11.11 1.29 -4.51
N ASP A 146 12.18 2.04 -4.26
CA ASP A 146 13.53 1.50 -4.10
C ASP A 146 13.72 0.73 -2.78
N TYR A 147 13.03 1.13 -1.70
CA TYR A 147 12.96 0.32 -0.47
C TYR A 147 12.23 -1.01 -0.73
N PHE A 148 11.08 -0.96 -1.39
CA PHE A 148 10.29 -2.15 -1.75
C PHE A 148 11.09 -3.10 -2.64
N ARG A 149 11.87 -2.57 -3.59
CA ARG A 149 12.78 -3.35 -4.44
C ARG A 149 13.77 -4.20 -3.65
N ARG A 150 14.24 -3.73 -2.50
CA ARG A 150 15.19 -4.46 -1.65
C ARG A 150 14.53 -5.49 -0.73
N LYS A 151 13.25 -5.31 -0.41
CA LYS A 151 12.56 -6.07 0.65
C LYS A 151 11.58 -7.11 0.10
N LEU A 152 10.95 -6.85 -1.04
CA LEU A 152 9.93 -7.73 -1.60
C LEU A 152 10.54 -8.96 -2.28
N VAL A 153 10.13 -10.16 -1.86
CA VAL A 153 10.42 -11.41 -2.57
C VAL A 153 9.69 -11.51 -3.91
N ASP A 154 8.63 -10.73 -4.09
CA ASP A 154 7.86 -10.63 -5.33
C ASP A 154 8.16 -9.35 -6.13
N HIS A 155 9.28 -8.68 -5.85
CA HIS A 155 9.67 -7.50 -6.60
C HIS A 155 9.69 -7.77 -8.10
N ASP A 156 8.91 -6.99 -8.84
CA ASP A 156 8.79 -7.00 -10.28
C ASP A 156 8.86 -5.54 -10.76
N PRO A 157 9.79 -5.15 -11.63
CA PRO A 157 9.98 -3.73 -11.99
C PRO A 157 8.72 -3.07 -12.52
N ALA A 158 7.98 -3.74 -13.41
CA ALA A 158 6.76 -3.22 -13.99
C ALA A 158 5.70 -2.97 -12.89
N SER A 159 5.41 -4.01 -12.12
CA SER A 159 4.36 -3.98 -11.10
C SER A 159 4.70 -3.06 -9.94
N ASN A 160 5.96 -3.02 -9.50
CA ASN A 160 6.41 -2.17 -8.40
C ASN A 160 6.29 -0.69 -8.79
N TYR A 161 7.01 -0.25 -9.82
CA TYR A 161 7.05 1.17 -10.19
C TYR A 161 5.70 1.67 -10.69
N GLY A 162 4.99 0.88 -11.51
CA GLY A 162 3.65 1.25 -11.98
C GLY A 162 2.63 1.39 -10.85
N SER A 163 2.67 0.52 -9.84
CA SER A 163 1.78 0.63 -8.67
C SER A 163 2.14 1.81 -7.78
N TRP A 164 3.43 2.08 -7.55
CA TRP A 164 3.88 3.27 -6.82
C TRP A 164 3.40 4.55 -7.48
N GLN A 165 3.52 4.66 -8.80
CA GLN A 165 3.02 5.82 -9.53
C GLN A 165 1.50 5.94 -9.48
N TRP A 166 0.77 4.83 -9.59
CA TRP A 166 -0.69 4.83 -9.46
C TRP A 166 -1.14 5.41 -8.12
N ILE A 167 -0.51 4.99 -7.01
CA ILE A 167 -0.82 5.47 -5.66
C ILE A 167 -0.32 6.91 -5.43
N ALA A 168 0.85 7.25 -5.95
CA ALA A 168 1.41 8.59 -5.88
C ALA A 168 0.65 9.62 -6.73
N SER A 169 -0.34 9.19 -7.52
CA SER A 169 -1.10 9.99 -8.50
C SER A 169 -0.22 10.59 -9.61
N THR A 170 0.93 9.98 -9.86
CA THR A 170 1.84 10.30 -10.97
C THR A 170 1.71 9.32 -12.15
N GLY A 171 0.91 8.26 -11.96
CA GLY A 171 0.71 7.14 -12.88
C GLY A 171 -0.65 7.14 -13.60
N THR A 172 -1.14 5.95 -13.91
CA THR A 172 -2.35 5.70 -14.72
C THR A 172 -3.69 5.90 -13.98
N ASP A 173 -3.70 6.59 -12.84
CA ASP A 173 -4.95 6.80 -12.07
C ASP A 173 -5.98 7.62 -12.87
N SER A 174 -7.24 7.21 -12.79
CA SER A 174 -8.36 7.83 -13.49
C SER A 174 -8.85 9.13 -12.81
N VAL A 175 -8.36 9.41 -11.60
CA VAL A 175 -8.60 10.67 -10.89
C VAL A 175 -7.30 11.47 -10.79
N ASP A 176 -7.42 12.77 -10.55
CA ASP A 176 -6.27 13.67 -10.47
C ASP A 176 -5.40 13.39 -9.25
N VAL A 177 -6.03 13.31 -8.07
CA VAL A 177 -5.35 13.07 -6.80
C VAL A 177 -6.18 12.11 -5.97
N ARG A 178 -5.56 11.03 -5.51
CA ARG A 178 -6.18 10.06 -4.61
C ARG A 178 -5.44 10.07 -3.28
N ILE A 179 -6.11 10.51 -2.23
CA ILE A 179 -5.60 10.44 -0.85
C ILE A 179 -6.46 9.43 -0.10
N PHE A 180 -5.84 8.38 0.41
CA PHE A 180 -6.51 7.42 1.27
C PHE A 180 -6.46 7.91 2.72
N ASP A 181 -7.63 8.06 3.35
CA ASP A 181 -7.70 8.29 4.80
C ASP A 181 -7.32 6.99 5.55
N PRO A 182 -6.20 6.96 6.31
CA PRO A 182 -5.74 5.76 6.98
C PRO A 182 -6.78 5.18 7.96
N VAL A 183 -7.55 6.02 8.65
CA VAL A 183 -8.57 5.61 9.63
C VAL A 183 -9.72 4.90 8.92
N SER A 184 -10.30 5.55 7.90
CA SER A 184 -11.41 4.98 7.13
C SER A 184 -11.02 3.70 6.39
N GLN A 185 -9.80 3.62 5.87
CA GLN A 185 -9.32 2.41 5.21
C GLN A 185 -9.12 1.27 6.20
N MET A 186 -8.53 1.52 7.37
CA MET A 186 -8.40 0.48 8.39
C MET A 186 -9.78 -0.02 8.82
N GLY A 187 -10.71 0.88 9.15
CA GLY A 187 -12.07 0.49 9.54
C GLY A 187 -12.84 -0.27 8.46
N LYS A 188 -12.45 -0.18 7.19
CA LYS A 188 -13.06 -0.94 6.09
C LYS A 188 -12.43 -2.32 5.90
N TYR A 189 -11.11 -2.44 6.06
CA TYR A 189 -10.38 -3.65 5.68
C TYR A 189 -9.89 -4.47 6.88
N ASP A 190 -9.81 -3.89 8.07
CA ASP A 190 -9.39 -4.55 9.30
C ASP A 190 -10.20 -4.03 10.51
N ASP A 191 -11.52 -4.07 10.39
CA ASP A 191 -12.48 -3.64 11.42
C ASP A 191 -12.35 -4.41 12.74
N GLY A 192 -11.96 -5.68 12.67
CA GLY A 192 -11.63 -6.52 13.84
C GLY A 192 -10.24 -6.31 14.42
N GLY A 193 -9.32 -5.63 13.72
CA GLY A 193 -7.93 -5.43 14.16
C GLY A 193 -7.02 -6.67 14.09
N ASP A 194 -7.47 -7.77 13.50
CA ASP A 194 -6.72 -9.04 13.45
C ASP A 194 -5.39 -8.92 12.71
N TYR A 195 -5.38 -8.18 11.59
CA TYR A 195 -4.17 -7.97 10.81
C TYR A 195 -3.20 -7.06 11.56
N VAL A 196 -3.70 -5.97 12.16
CA VAL A 196 -2.85 -5.06 12.93
C VAL A 196 -2.22 -5.77 14.13
N THR A 197 -3.02 -6.39 14.99
CA THR A 197 -2.52 -7.03 16.22
C THR A 197 -1.53 -8.18 15.96
N LYS A 198 -1.63 -8.85 14.80
CA LYS A 198 -0.63 -9.85 14.36
C LYS A 198 0.77 -9.28 14.18
N TYR A 199 0.89 -8.06 13.65
CA TYR A 199 2.18 -7.44 13.30
C TYR A 199 2.58 -6.29 14.24
N VAL A 200 1.64 -5.79 15.04
CA VAL A 200 1.79 -4.72 16.02
C VAL A 200 1.30 -5.25 17.38
N PRO A 201 2.07 -6.14 18.03
CA PRO A 201 1.64 -6.82 19.26
C PRO A 201 1.50 -5.86 20.45
N GLU A 202 2.06 -4.66 20.36
CA GLU A 202 1.92 -3.61 21.38
C GLU A 202 0.46 -3.13 21.51
N LEU A 203 -0.35 -3.39 20.48
CA LEU A 203 -1.79 -3.09 20.46
C LEU A 203 -2.67 -4.28 20.85
N ASP A 204 -2.08 -5.41 21.26
CA ASP A 204 -2.85 -6.54 21.75
C ASP A 204 -3.66 -6.16 23.01
N GLY A 205 -4.91 -6.59 23.07
CA GLY A 205 -5.86 -6.20 24.12
C GLY A 205 -6.49 -4.81 23.98
N VAL A 206 -6.00 -3.96 23.05
CA VAL A 206 -6.67 -2.68 22.72
C VAL A 206 -7.91 -2.97 21.87
N SER A 207 -9.05 -2.36 22.20
CA SER A 207 -10.28 -2.59 21.43
C SER A 207 -10.10 -2.18 19.95
N PRO A 208 -10.66 -2.93 18.98
CA PRO A 208 -10.46 -2.64 17.55
C PRO A 208 -10.85 -1.20 17.16
N ARG A 209 -11.91 -0.67 17.77
CA ARG A 209 -12.35 0.72 17.55
C ARG A 209 -11.26 1.73 17.93
N LYS A 210 -10.57 1.53 19.05
CA LYS A 210 -9.47 2.41 19.50
C LYS A 210 -8.23 2.26 18.64
N ILE A 211 -7.94 1.06 18.14
CA ILE A 211 -6.87 0.85 17.16
C ILE A 211 -7.18 1.64 15.87
N ILE A 212 -8.40 1.53 15.33
CA ILE A 212 -8.82 2.27 14.14
C ILE A 212 -8.69 3.78 14.35
N ASP A 213 -9.18 4.29 15.48
CA ASP A 213 -9.19 5.72 15.80
C ASP A 213 -7.81 6.23 16.31
N TRP A 214 -6.79 5.36 16.44
CA TRP A 214 -5.47 5.68 17.04
C TRP A 214 -4.84 6.99 16.55
N PRO A 215 -4.84 7.30 15.23
CA PRO A 215 -4.28 8.55 14.72
C PRO A 215 -4.99 9.83 15.21
N THR A 216 -6.20 9.68 15.75
CA THR A 216 -7.05 10.79 16.22
C THR A 216 -7.29 10.80 17.72
N LEU A 217 -6.82 9.79 18.45
CA LEU A 217 -6.91 9.78 19.91
C LEU A 217 -6.07 10.92 20.51
N SER A 218 -6.35 11.27 21.77
CA SER A 218 -5.47 12.18 22.50
C SER A 218 -4.15 11.48 22.85
N HIS A 219 -3.10 12.27 23.12
CA HIS A 219 -1.81 11.71 23.58
C HIS A 219 -1.97 10.89 24.86
N GLY A 220 -2.67 11.42 25.88
CA GLY A 220 -2.88 10.71 27.14
C GLY A 220 -3.68 9.41 26.99
N GLU A 221 -4.65 9.38 26.07
CA GLU A 221 -5.41 8.16 25.81
C GLU A 221 -4.56 7.08 25.12
N ARG A 222 -3.64 7.46 24.22
CA ARG A 222 -2.68 6.51 23.63
C ARG A 222 -1.74 5.93 24.67
N GLU A 223 -1.19 6.78 25.54
CA GLU A 223 -0.32 6.36 26.65
C GLU A 223 -1.02 5.40 27.62
N GLU A 224 -2.32 5.60 27.88
CA GLU A 224 -3.09 4.69 28.74
C GLU A 224 -3.35 3.34 28.08
N LEU A 225 -3.62 3.32 26.76
CA LEU A 225 -4.02 2.12 26.03
C LEU A 225 -2.82 1.24 25.64
N ALA A 226 -1.74 1.84 25.14
CA ALA A 226 -0.54 1.13 24.69
C ALA A 226 0.66 2.10 24.69
N PRO A 227 1.35 2.28 25.84
CA PRO A 227 2.46 3.23 25.97
C PRO A 227 3.68 2.87 25.11
N ASP A 228 3.83 1.60 24.75
CA ASP A 228 4.94 1.12 23.92
C ASP A 228 4.68 1.29 22.41
N TYR A 229 3.47 1.71 21.99
CA TYR A 229 3.15 1.91 20.58
C TYR A 229 3.27 3.39 20.17
N ALA A 230 3.84 3.60 18.98
CA ALA A 230 4.19 4.92 18.49
C ALA A 230 2.99 5.88 18.38
N HIS A 231 3.25 7.15 18.68
CA HIS A 231 2.33 8.22 18.33
C HIS A 231 2.41 8.57 16.84
N PRO A 232 1.34 9.13 16.25
CA PRO A 232 1.36 9.58 14.87
C PRO A 232 2.48 10.58 14.61
N ILE A 233 3.41 10.26 13.72
CA ILE A 233 4.53 11.14 13.32
C ILE A 233 4.06 12.37 12.54
N VAL A 234 2.82 12.34 12.04
CA VAL A 234 2.16 13.47 11.40
C VAL A 234 0.70 13.49 11.85
N ASP A 235 0.19 14.67 12.18
CA ASP A 235 -1.25 14.85 12.40
C ASP A 235 -2.03 14.51 11.13
N ARG A 236 -3.12 13.75 11.28
CA ARG A 236 -3.91 13.23 10.15
C ARG A 236 -4.43 14.36 9.26
N ASN A 237 -5.06 15.37 9.85
CA ASN A 237 -5.71 16.45 9.09
C ASN A 237 -4.64 17.35 8.44
N HIS A 238 -3.60 17.70 9.19
CA HIS A 238 -2.50 18.49 8.65
C HIS A 238 -1.79 17.77 7.49
N GLY A 239 -1.55 16.46 7.61
CA GLY A 239 -0.99 15.63 6.54
C GLY A 239 -1.88 15.61 5.29
N TRP A 240 -3.19 15.49 5.48
CA TRP A 240 -4.19 15.56 4.42
C TRP A 240 -4.19 16.92 3.71
N ASP A 241 -4.37 18.01 4.45
CA ASP A 241 -4.49 19.37 3.92
C ASP A 241 -3.21 19.81 3.19
N ARG A 242 -2.05 19.41 3.73
CA ARG A 242 -0.75 19.66 3.10
C ARG A 242 -0.64 18.91 1.76
N ALA A 243 -1.05 17.65 1.72
CA ALA A 243 -1.02 16.86 0.49
C ALA A 243 -1.94 17.45 -0.57
N GLU A 244 -3.18 17.79 -0.21
CA GLU A 244 -4.14 18.39 -1.13
C GLU A 244 -3.58 19.67 -1.75
N ARG A 245 -3.05 20.59 -0.93
CA ARG A 245 -2.44 21.83 -1.40
C ARG A 245 -1.30 21.58 -2.39
N VAL A 246 -0.32 20.73 -2.03
CA VAL A 246 0.85 20.48 -2.88
C VAL A 246 0.47 19.84 -4.21
N PHE A 247 -0.46 18.89 -4.21
CA PHE A 247 -0.90 18.27 -5.47
C PHE A 247 -1.79 19.21 -6.31
N GLU A 248 -2.58 20.09 -5.71
CA GLU A 248 -3.35 21.09 -6.45
C GLU A 248 -2.45 22.15 -7.10
N GLU A 249 -1.41 22.62 -6.39
CA GLU A 249 -0.37 23.49 -6.93
C GLU A 249 0.39 22.80 -8.07
N ALA A 250 0.79 21.54 -7.88
CA ALA A 250 1.45 20.74 -8.92
C ALA A 250 0.61 20.63 -10.20
N LEU A 251 -0.72 20.47 -10.03
CA LEU A 251 -1.68 20.38 -11.13
C LEU A 251 -2.10 21.75 -11.73
N GLY A 252 -1.61 22.87 -11.19
CA GLY A 252 -1.95 24.22 -11.65
C GLY A 252 -3.41 24.62 -11.37
N LYS A 253 -4.02 24.03 -10.33
CA LYS A 253 -5.40 24.34 -9.91
C LYS A 253 -5.47 25.51 -8.91
N ARG A 254 -4.35 25.88 -8.31
CA ARG A 254 -4.18 27.03 -7.42
C ARG A 254 -2.97 27.84 -7.84
#